data_AF-A0A6L5EH81-F1
#
_entry.id   AF-A0A6L5EH81-F1
#
_cell.length_a   1.000
_cell.length_b   1.000
_cell.length_c   1.000
_cell.angle_alpha   90.00
_cell.angle_beta   90.00
_cell.angle_gamma   90.00
#
_symmetry.space_group_name_H-M   'P 1'
#
loop_
_entity.id
_entity.type
_entity.pdbx_description
1 polymer ?
#
loop_
_entity_poly.entity_id
_entity_poly.type
_entity_poly.pdbx_seq_one_letter_code
_entity_poly.pdbx_strand_id
1 'polypeptide(L)'
;LLIAVIGASMGPLTGFALNPARDFGPKLFTSLAGWGSIAFTGGLAIPYFLVPLLAPVVGAIIGAFLYRKLIGRLLPCECGIDE
;
A
#
# COMPACT_ATOMS: atom_id res chain seq x y z
N LEU A 1 -1.88 7.98 -14.22
CA LEU A 1 -1.48 6.77 -14.98
C LEU A 1 -0.83 5.70 -14.12
N LEU A 2 0.15 6.00 -13.25
CA LEU A 2 0.86 4.99 -12.45
C LEU A 2 -0.06 4.00 -11.70
N ILE A 3 -0.97 4.49 -10.86
CA ILE A 3 -1.90 3.62 -10.10
C ILE A 3 -2.80 2.80 -11.04
N ALA A 4 -3.22 3.38 -12.16
CA ALA A 4 -4.03 2.66 -13.15
C ALA A 4 -3.25 1.51 -13.81
N VAL A 5 -1.97 1.72 -14.15
CA VAL A 5 -1.11 0.66 -14.72
C VAL A 5 -0.79 -0.41 -13.68
N ILE A 6 -0.50 -0.04 -12.43
CA ILE A 6 -0.30 -1.00 -11.34
C ILE A 6 -1.58 -1.82 -11.10
N GLY A 7 -2.74 -1.16 -11.05
CA GLY A 7 -4.03 -1.82 -10.90
C GLY A 7 -4.38 -2.73 -12.08
N ALA A 8 -4.12 -2.30 -13.31
CA ALA A 8 -4.40 -3.09 -14.51
C ALA A 8 -3.50 -4.33 -14.60
N SER A 9 -2.22 -4.21 -14.23
CA SER A 9 -1.25 -5.32 -14.35
C SER A 9 -1.25 -6.25 -13.14
N MET A 10 -1.34 -5.71 -11.91
CA MET A 10 -1.19 -6.47 -10.66
C MET A 10 -2.49 -6.61 -9.86
N GLY A 11 -3.56 -5.92 -10.27
CA GLY A 11 -4.86 -5.96 -9.58
C GLY A 11 -5.47 -7.36 -9.43
N PRO A 12 -5.41 -8.25 -10.43
CA PRO A 12 -5.94 -9.61 -10.30
C PRO A 12 -5.32 -10.45 -9.16
N LEU A 13 -4.14 -10.07 -8.65
CA LEU A 13 -3.46 -10.82 -7.59
C LEU A 13 -3.98 -10.47 -6.19
N THR A 14 -4.17 -9.18 -5.90
CA THR A 14 -4.47 -8.69 -4.53
C THR A 14 -5.39 -7.45 -4.47
N GLY A 15 -5.96 -7.03 -5.61
CA GLY A 15 -6.80 -5.83 -5.67
C GLY A 15 -6.06 -4.50 -5.52
N PHE A 16 -4.74 -4.49 -5.70
CA PHE A 16 -3.86 -3.30 -5.65
C PHE A 16 -4.14 -2.39 -4.45
N ALA A 17 -4.27 -2.96 -3.25
CA ALA A 17 -4.67 -2.21 -2.05
C ALA A 17 -3.81 -0.96 -1.82
N LEU A 18 -2.47 -1.10 -1.83
CA LEU A 18 -1.43 -0.05 -1.82
C LEU A 18 -1.49 1.01 -0.70
N ASN A 19 -2.58 1.07 0.07
CA ASN A 19 -2.86 2.07 1.08
C ASN A 19 -3.65 1.39 2.23
N PRO A 20 -3.09 1.39 3.45
CA PRO A 20 -3.74 0.75 4.59
C PRO A 20 -5.13 1.31 4.92
N ALA A 21 -5.33 2.63 4.87
CA ALA A 21 -6.62 3.25 5.17
C ALA A 21 -7.67 2.92 4.10
N ARG A 22 -7.26 2.84 2.83
CA ARG A 22 -8.12 2.50 1.68
C ARG A 22 -8.71 1.09 1.76
N ASP A 23 -8.05 0.19 2.49
CA ASP A 23 -8.48 -1.19 2.67
C ASP A 23 -9.11 -1.43 4.05
N PHE A 24 -8.45 -0.99 5.13
CA PHE A 24 -8.92 -1.23 6.50
C PHE A 24 -10.23 -0.51 6.84
N GLY A 25 -10.37 0.76 6.43
CA GLY A 25 -11.58 1.55 6.71
C GLY A 25 -12.85 0.90 6.15
N PRO A 26 -12.89 0.57 4.85
CA PRO A 26 -14.00 -0.18 4.27
C PRO A 26 -14.21 -1.55 4.92
N LYS A 27 -13.17 -2.31 5.26
CA LYS A 27 -13.32 -3.60 5.95
C LYS A 27 -13.97 -3.47 7.33
N LEU A 28 -13.59 -2.46 8.10
CA LEU A 28 -14.21 -2.17 9.39
C LEU A 28 -15.70 -1.85 9.20
N PHE A 29 -16.03 -0.98 8.24
CA PHE A 29 -17.41 -0.70 7.90
C PHE A 29 -18.17 -1.95 7.47
N THR A 30 -17.62 -2.78 6.58
CA THR A 30 -18.23 -4.02 6.12
C THR A 30 -18.45 -5.01 7.27
N SER A 31 -17.52 -5.10 8.21
CA SER A 31 -17.68 -5.91 9.42
C SER A 31 -18.88 -5.45 10.25
N LEU A 32 -19.00 -4.14 10.47
CA LEU A 32 -20.13 -3.53 11.19
C LEU A 32 -21.45 -3.63 10.41
N ALA A 33 -21.39 -3.68 9.07
CA ALA A 33 -22.53 -3.84 8.18
C ALA A 33 -23.03 -5.30 8.07
N GLY A 34 -22.68 -6.16 9.02
CA GLY A 34 -23.22 -7.51 9.16
C GLY A 34 -22.37 -8.63 8.55
N TRP A 35 -21.22 -8.33 7.94
CA TRP A 35 -20.30 -9.37 7.47
C TRP A 35 -19.44 -9.96 8.60
N GLY A 36 -19.36 -9.30 9.76
CA GLY A 36 -18.64 -9.85 10.92
C GLY A 36 -17.15 -10.10 10.62
N SER A 37 -16.65 -11.26 11.05
CA SER A 37 -15.21 -11.58 10.99
C SER A 37 -14.69 -11.88 9.57
N ILE A 38 -15.55 -12.32 8.64
CA ILE A 38 -15.12 -12.64 7.27
C ILE A 38 -14.59 -11.40 6.53
N ALA A 39 -15.05 -10.20 6.91
CA ALA A 39 -14.56 -8.94 6.35
C ALA A 39 -13.05 -8.72 6.61
N PHE A 40 -12.52 -9.26 7.71
CA PHE A 40 -11.11 -9.16 8.06
C PHE A 40 -10.31 -10.39 7.61
N THR A 41 -10.89 -11.59 7.68
CA THR A 41 -10.16 -12.82 7.36
C THR A 41 -10.12 -13.13 5.88
N GLY A 42 -11.15 -12.73 5.12
CA GLY A 42 -11.32 -13.13 3.71
C GLY A 42 -11.52 -14.63 3.53
N GLY A 43 -11.90 -15.36 4.59
CA GLY A 43 -12.07 -16.82 4.56
C GLY A 43 -10.76 -17.61 4.67
N LEU A 44 -9.66 -16.94 4.99
CA LEU A 44 -8.34 -17.56 5.16
C LEU A 44 -8.06 -17.84 6.64
N ALA A 45 -7.21 -18.85 6.89
CA ALA A 45 -6.75 -19.19 8.25
C ALA A 45 -5.94 -18.06 8.89
N ILE A 46 -5.13 -17.37 8.09
CA ILE A 46 -4.41 -16.16 8.50
C ILE A 46 -5.26 -14.96 8.10
N PRO A 47 -5.54 -14.01 9.02
CA PRO A 47 -6.45 -12.92 8.71
C PRO A 47 -5.87 -11.98 7.66
N TYR A 48 -6.51 -11.95 6.49
CA TYR A 48 -5.96 -11.28 5.30
C TYR A 48 -5.80 -9.76 5.45
N PHE A 49 -6.59 -9.09 6.30
CA PHE A 49 -6.46 -7.64 6.52
C PHE A 49 -5.05 -7.20 6.94
N LEU A 50 -4.25 -8.10 7.54
CA LEU A 50 -2.86 -7.81 7.90
C LEU A 50 -2.00 -7.50 6.67
N VAL A 51 -2.26 -8.14 5.53
CA VAL A 51 -1.46 -7.95 4.32
C VAL A 51 -1.63 -6.53 3.75
N PRO A 52 -2.84 -6.04 3.43
CA PRO A 52 -3.03 -4.64 3.03
C PRO A 52 -2.70 -3.61 4.11
N LEU A 53 -2.67 -3.99 5.38
CA LEU A 53 -2.31 -3.08 6.47
C LEU A 53 -0.79 -2.87 6.57
N LEU A 54 -0.01 -3.96 6.53
CA LEU A 54 1.43 -3.92 6.81
C LEU A 54 2.29 -3.88 5.54
N ALA A 55 1.95 -4.67 4.51
CA ALA A 55 2.79 -4.78 3.32
C ALA A 55 2.94 -3.44 2.57
N PRO A 56 1.89 -2.59 2.43
CA PRO A 56 2.06 -1.28 1.83
C PRO A 56 2.98 -0.34 2.61
N VAL A 57 2.97 -0.39 3.94
CA VAL A 57 3.85 0.43 4.78
C VAL A 57 5.31 0.03 4.56
N VAL A 58 5.61 -1.27 4.62
CA VAL A 58 6.94 -1.80 4.35
C VAL A 58 7.39 -1.47 2.93
N GLY A 59 6.52 -1.67 1.94
CA GLY A 59 6.80 -1.36 0.54
C GLY A 59 7.05 0.13 0.30
N ALA A 60 6.30 1.02 0.95
CA ALA A 60 6.48 2.47 0.85
C ALA A 60 7.83 2.91 1.45
N ILE A 61 8.22 2.36 2.61
CA ILE A 61 9.52 2.63 3.23
C ILE A 61 10.66 2.20 2.31
N ILE A 62 10.59 0.97 1.77
CA ILE A 62 11.60 0.46 0.83
C ILE A 62 11.65 1.33 -0.43
N GLY A 63 10.49 1.65 -1.03
CA GLY A 63 10.42 2.48 -2.23
C GLY A 63 11.01 3.87 -2.02
N ALA A 64 10.67 4.52 -0.90
CA ALA A 64 11.22 5.84 -0.55
C ALA A 64 12.75 5.78 -0.34
N PHE A 65 13.25 4.75 0.35
CA PHE A 65 14.68 4.55 0.55
C PHE A 65 15.40 4.35 -0.79
N LEU A 66 14.89 3.47 -1.65
CA LEU A 66 15.48 3.18 -2.95
C LEU A 66 15.48 4.42 -3.85
N TYR A 67 14.39 5.19 -3.88
CA TYR A 67 14.35 6.43 -4.64
C TYR A 67 15.44 7.41 -4.17
N ARG A 68 15.53 7.67 -2.86
CA ARG A 68 16.53 8.60 -2.31
C ARG A 68 17.96 8.16 -2.60
N LYS A 69 18.25 6.86 -2.52
CA LYS A 69 19.63 6.34 -2.69
C LYS A 69 20.04 6.16 -4.15
N LEU A 70 19.14 5.68 -5.00
CA LEU A 70 19.45 5.29 -6.38
C LEU A 70 19.19 6.40 -7.39
N ILE A 71 18.21 7.26 -7.13
CA ILE A 71 17.82 8.34 -8.05
C ILE A 71 18.11 9.70 -7.44
N GLY A 72 17.55 9.99 -6.26
CA GLY A 72 17.64 11.31 -5.62
C GLY A 72 19.09 11.78 -5.40
N ARG A 73 20.00 10.86 -5.04
CA ARG A 73 21.43 11.16 -4.89
C ARG A 73 22.14 11.52 -6.20
N LEU A 74 21.61 11.08 -7.34
CA LEU A 74 22.19 11.30 -8.67
C LEU A 74 21.57 12.49 -9.40
N LEU A 75 20.55 13.14 -8.82
CA LEU A 75 20.01 14.37 -9.37
C LEU A 75 21.04 15.49 -9.19
N PRO A 76 21.16 16.42 -10.15
CA PRO A 76 21.97 17.61 -9.98
C PRO A 76 21.52 18.34 -8.71
N CYS A 77 22.45 18.67 -7.83
CA CYS A 77 22.18 19.55 -6.71
C CYS A 77 21.74 20.90 -7.31
N GLU A 78 20.61 21.46 -6.89
CA GLU A 78 20.54 22.93 -6.83
C GLU A 78 21.55 23.33 -5.76
N CYS A 79 22.77 23.62 -6.20
CA CYS A 79 23.79 24.22 -5.37
C CYS A 79 23.25 25.61 -4.98
N GLY A 80 22.69 25.70 -3.78
CA GLY A 80 22.17 26.92 -3.18
C GLY A 80 20.66 26.91 -3.03
N ILE A 81 20.15 26.22 -2.01
CA ILE A 81 19.54 26.89 -0.84
C ILE A 81 19.88 25.99 0.36
N ASP A 82 20.88 26.41 1.14
CA ASP A 82 21.05 25.93 2.50
C ASP A 82 19.88 26.47 3.33
N GLU A 83 19.07 25.57 3.90
CA GLU A 83 18.32 25.71 5.16
C GLU A 83 17.79 24.34 5.62
#